data_AF-A0A969WWI8-F1
#
_entry.id   AF-A0A969WWI8-F1
#
_cell.length_a   1.000
_cell.length_b   1.000
_cell.length_c   1.000
_cell.angle_alpha   90.00
_cell.angle_beta   90.00
_cell.angle_gamma   90.00
#
_symmetry.space_group_name_H-M   'P 1'
#
loop_
_entity.id
_entity.type
_entity.pdbx_description
1 polymer ?
#
loop_
_entity_poly.entity_id
_entity_poly.type
_entity_poly.pdbx_seq_one_letter_code
_entity_poly.pdbx_strand_id
1 'polypeptide(L)'
;MKISSLQVQSLLKIYGRPENRTKVLRGDAGPAKSDNVTISDEGRLKQKAIQALGQKDDIRKDKIDEIKQAMASGTYQVNPEKVAEQIIYGSIFDKLV
;
A
#
# COMPACT_ATOMS: atom_id res chain seq x y z
N MET A 1 -7.87 2.83 3.28
CA MET A 1 -6.84 1.80 2.99
C MET A 1 -5.63 2.16 3.85
N LYS A 2 -5.12 1.29 4.74
CA LYS A 2 -4.00 1.64 5.64
C LYS A 2 -2.72 0.94 5.16
N ILE A 3 -1.91 1.64 4.38
CA ILE A 3 -0.53 1.23 4.07
C ILE A 3 0.38 1.90 5.11
N SER A 4 1.14 1.10 5.87
CA SER A 4 2.07 1.64 6.87
C SER A 4 3.22 2.38 6.19
N SER A 5 3.33 3.68 6.43
CA SER A 5 4.35 4.55 5.85
C SER A 5 5.77 4.14 6.27
N LEU A 6 5.92 3.50 7.43
CA LEU A 6 7.20 2.98 7.91
C LEU A 6 7.74 1.87 7.01
N GLN A 7 6.87 0.96 6.55
CA GLN A 7 7.26 -0.14 5.65
C GLN A 7 7.68 0.38 4.28
N VAL A 8 6.97 1.39 3.77
CA VAL A 8 7.31 2.04 2.49
C VAL A 8 8.64 2.79 2.58
N GLN A 9 8.91 3.46 3.70
CA GLN A 9 10.17 4.18 3.93
C GLN A 9 11.38 3.24 4.03
N SER A 10 11.24 2.11 4.71
CA SER A 10 12.30 1.10 4.81
C SER A 10 12.68 0.55 3.45
N LEU A 11 11.70 0.25 2.60
CA LEU A 11 11.95 -0.18 1.23
C LEU A 11 12.62 0.95 0.41
N LEU A 12 12.13 2.18 0.50
CA LEU A 12 12.72 3.31 -0.24
C LEU A 12 14.17 3.59 0.16
N LYS A 13 14.54 3.40 1.44
CA LYS A 13 15.93 3.54 1.91
C LYS A 13 16.85 2.45 1.36
N ILE A 14 16.36 1.23 1.21
CA ILE A 14 17.13 0.13 0.65
C ILE A 14 17.38 0.37 -0.85
N TYR A 15 16.36 0.82 -1.58
CA TYR A 15 16.47 1.08 -3.02
C TYR A 15 17.12 2.43 -3.37
N GLY A 16 17.10 3.40 -2.45
CA GLY A 16 17.58 4.77 -2.68
C GLY A 16 18.98 5.06 -2.13
N ARG A 17 19.74 4.07 -1.67
CA ARG A 17 21.11 4.28 -1.14
C ARG A 17 22.13 4.23 -2.29
N PRO A 18 22.74 5.35 -2.70
CA PRO A 18 23.95 5.32 -3.53
C PRO A 18 25.12 4.83 -2.67
N GLU A 19 25.72 3.69 -3.02
CA GLU A 19 26.94 3.19 -2.39
C GLU A 19 28.15 4.05 -2.78
N ASN A 20 28.70 4.82 -1.84
CA ASN A 20 30.04 5.37 -1.96
C ASN A 20 31.06 4.23 -1.73
N ARG A 21 31.54 3.61 -2.81
CA ARG A 21 32.59 2.58 -2.76
C ARG A 21 33.98 3.21 -2.72
N THR A 22 34.67 3.07 -1.58
CA THR A 22 36.12 3.26 -1.50
C THR A 22 36.83 2.17 -2.29
N LYS A 23 37.73 2.60 -3.18
CA LYS A 23 38.41 1.77 -4.19
C LYS A 23 39.50 0.91 -3.53
N VAL A 24 39.28 -0.40 -3.45
CA VAL A 24 40.33 -1.37 -3.13
C VAL A 24 40.69 -2.14 -4.39
N LEU A 25 41.95 -2.02 -4.81
CA LEU A 25 42.52 -2.71 -5.96
C LEU A 25 42.56 -4.22 -5.69
N ARG A 26 41.90 -5.03 -6.52
CA ARG A 26 42.15 -6.47 -6.62
C ARG A 26 42.13 -6.91 -8.07
N GLY A 27 43.12 -7.76 -8.37
CA GLY A 27 43.45 -8.26 -9.69
C GLY A 27 42.41 -9.19 -10.29
N ASP A 28 42.66 -9.41 -11.58
CA ASP A 28 42.06 -10.32 -12.54
C ASP A 28 41.06 -11.35 -11.98
N ALA A 29 39.78 -11.01 -12.11
CA ALA A 29 38.68 -11.97 -12.10
C ALA A 29 37.72 -11.52 -13.21
N GLY A 30 37.50 -12.38 -14.20
CA GLY A 30 36.59 -12.15 -15.32
C GLY A 30 35.20 -11.66 -14.87
N PRO A 31 34.39 -11.07 -15.77
CA PRO A 31 33.24 -10.26 -15.42
C PRO A 31 32.31 -11.03 -14.47
N ALA A 32 32.34 -10.64 -13.19
CA ALA A 32 31.40 -11.13 -12.21
C ALA A 32 30.01 -10.79 -12.76
N LYS A 33 29.20 -11.82 -13.04
CA LYS A 33 27.81 -11.65 -13.44
C LYS A 33 27.16 -10.74 -12.39
N SER A 34 26.87 -9.51 -12.78
CA SER A 34 26.14 -8.58 -11.94
C SER A 34 24.75 -9.14 -11.71
N ASP A 35 24.39 -9.40 -10.46
CA ASP A 35 23.01 -9.75 -10.12
C ASP A 35 22.08 -8.65 -10.66
N ASN A 36 21.16 -9.05 -11.54
CA ASN A 36 20.24 -8.15 -12.19
C ASN A 36 18.85 -8.36 -11.60
N VAL A 37 18.37 -7.38 -10.83
CA VAL A 37 17.03 -7.41 -10.24
C VAL A 37 16.07 -6.72 -11.20
N THR A 38 15.22 -7.50 -11.88
CA THR A 38 14.19 -6.97 -12.76
C THR A 38 12.81 -7.14 -12.12
N ILE A 39 11.99 -6.09 -12.13
CA ILE A 39 10.58 -6.18 -11.69
C ILE A 39 9.84 -7.06 -12.70
N SER A 40 9.13 -8.09 -12.21
CA SER A 40 8.30 -8.95 -13.05
C SER A 40 7.21 -8.16 -13.75
N ASP A 41 6.74 -8.65 -14.89
CA ASP A 41 5.67 -8.00 -15.65
C ASP A 41 4.39 -7.84 -14.82
N GLU A 42 4.08 -8.85 -13.99
CA GLU A 42 2.98 -8.83 -13.02
C GLU A 42 3.16 -7.74 -11.96
N GLY A 43 4.39 -7.58 -11.42
CA GLY A 43 4.71 -6.54 -10.45
C GLY A 43 4.53 -5.15 -11.04
N ARG A 44 4.94 -4.96 -12.30
CA ARG A 44 4.76 -3.70 -13.03
C ARG A 44 3.28 -3.40 -13.29
N LEU A 45 2.49 -4.42 -13.65
CA LEU A 45 1.04 -4.29 -13.83
C LEU A 45 0.35 -3.87 -12.53
N LYS A 46 0.68 -4.55 -11.42
CA LYS A 46 0.16 -4.22 -10.09
C LYS A 46 0.52 -2.80 -9.66
N GLN A 47 1.76 -2.37 -9.90
CA GLN A 47 2.20 -1.00 -9.59
C GLN A 47 1.40 0.04 -10.38
N LYS A 48 1.17 -0.17 -11.67
CA LYS A 48 0.32 0.71 -12.49
C LYS A 48 -1.11 0.77 -11.98
N ALA A 49 -1.69 -0.37 -11.59
CA ALA A 49 -3.03 -0.43 -11.02
C ALA A 49 -3.14 0.35 -9.70
N ILE A 50 -2.15 0.21 -8.81
CA ILE A 50 -2.10 0.96 -7.55
C ILE A 50 -1.98 2.47 -7.80
N GLN A 51 -1.15 2.88 -8.76
CA GLN A 51 -1.02 4.29 -9.14
C GLN A 51 -2.33 4.87 -9.69
N ALA A 52 -3.03 4.12 -10.55
CA ALA A 52 -4.33 4.53 -11.08
C ALA A 52 -5.40 4.65 -9.99
N LEU A 53 -5.38 3.77 -8.98
CA LEU A 53 -6.29 3.85 -7.83
C LEU A 53 -5.99 5.06 -6.94
N GLY A 54 -4.72 5.46 -6.81
CA GLY A 54 -4.31 6.63 -6.03
C GLY A 54 -4.62 7.98 -6.69
N GLN A 55 -4.93 8.01 -7.99
CA GLN A 55 -5.38 9.22 -8.69
C GLN A 55 -6.86 9.52 -8.47
N LYS A 56 -7.62 8.55 -7.94
CA LYS A 56 -9.02 8.76 -7.57
C LYS A 56 -9.08 9.54 -6.27
N ASP A 57 -10.06 10.45 -6.16
CA ASP A 57 -10.29 11.20 -4.92
C ASP A 57 -10.39 10.26 -3.73
N ASP A 58 -9.61 10.56 -2.69
CA ASP A 58 -9.55 9.79 -1.44
C ASP A 58 -10.93 9.77 -0.75
N ILE A 59 -11.74 10.81 -1.00
CA ILE A 59 -13.10 10.96 -0.50
C ILE A 59 -14.10 10.71 -1.62
N ARG A 60 -14.86 9.62 -1.52
CA ARG A 60 -15.98 9.31 -2.42
C ARG A 60 -17.23 10.10 -2.01
N LYS A 61 -17.32 11.36 -2.41
CA LYS A 61 -18.43 12.28 -2.07
C LYS A 61 -19.81 11.69 -2.41
N ASP A 62 -19.93 11.07 -3.58
CA ASP A 62 -21.18 10.48 -4.06
C ASP A 62 -21.78 9.47 -3.06
N LYS A 63 -20.93 8.62 -2.46
CA LYS A 63 -21.36 7.64 -1.44
C LYS A 63 -21.77 8.30 -0.13
N ILE A 64 -21.10 9.39 0.24
CA ILE A 64 -21.42 10.12 1.47
C ILE A 64 -22.80 10.76 1.32
N ASP A 65 -23.07 11.36 0.17
CA ASP A 65 -24.33 12.04 -0.10
C ASP A 65 -25.50 11.05 -0.20
N GLU A 66 -25.29 9.87 -0.81
CA GLU A 66 -26.25 8.76 -0.80
C GLU A 66 -26.61 8.32 0.63
N ILE A 67 -25.60 8.10 1.49
CA ILE A 67 -25.84 7.70 2.89
C ILE A 67 -26.55 8.81 3.67
N LYS A 68 -26.15 10.08 3.48
CA LYS A 68 -26.82 11.23 4.11
C LYS A 68 -28.29 11.32 3.70
N GLN A 69 -28.59 11.12 2.43
CA GLN A 69 -29.96 11.11 1.93
C GLN A 69 -30.76 9.96 2.56
N ALA A 70 -30.21 8.74 2.59
CA ALA A 70 -30.86 7.58 3.22
C ALA A 70 -31.13 7.80 4.72
N MET A 71 -30.21 8.46 5.43
CA MET A 71 -30.42 8.85 6.82
C MET A 71 -31.52 9.89 6.97
N ALA A 72 -31.54 10.92 6.11
CA ALA A 72 -32.55 11.97 6.13
C ALA A 72 -33.95 11.45 5.76
N SER A 73 -34.06 10.50 4.83
CA SER A 73 -35.31 9.84 4.45
C SER A 73 -35.74 8.73 5.42
N GLY A 74 -34.94 8.42 6.44
CA GLY A 74 -35.23 7.35 7.40
C GLY A 74 -35.17 5.94 6.81
N THR A 75 -34.62 5.77 5.62
CA THR A 75 -34.48 4.48 4.92
C THR A 75 -33.14 3.80 5.20
N TYR A 76 -32.25 4.46 5.94
CA TYR A 76 -30.99 3.87 6.37
C TYR A 76 -31.23 2.79 7.43
N GLN A 77 -31.08 1.53 7.04
CA GLN A 77 -31.23 0.39 7.93
C GLN A 77 -29.88 -0.05 8.51
N VAL A 78 -29.78 -0.02 9.84
CA VAL A 78 -28.61 -0.55 10.55
C VAL A 78 -28.73 -2.06 10.66
N ASN A 79 -27.73 -2.79 10.16
CA ASN A 79 -27.62 -4.24 10.34
C ASN A 79 -26.74 -4.54 11.57
N PRO A 80 -27.29 -5.14 12.66
CA PRO A 80 -26.54 -5.45 13.88
C PRO A 80 -25.37 -6.41 13.67
N GLU A 81 -25.50 -7.39 12.77
CA GLU A 81 -24.43 -8.36 12.46
C GLU A 81 -23.23 -7.65 11.84
N LYS A 82 -23.48 -6.74 10.89
CA LYS A 82 -22.42 -5.93 10.28
C LYS A 82 -21.73 -5.04 11.31
N VAL A 83 -22.48 -4.50 12.28
CA VAL A 83 -21.90 -3.71 13.37
C VAL A 83 -20.99 -4.57 14.24
N ALA A 84 -21.46 -5.75 14.66
CA ALA A 84 -20.67 -6.68 15.45
C ALA A 84 -19.40 -7.14 14.72
N GLU A 85 -19.50 -7.44 13.43
CA GLU A 85 -18.36 -7.80 12.58
C GLU A 85 -17.30 -6.70 12.57
N GLN A 86 -17.69 -5.44 12.39
CA GLN A 86 -16.74 -4.32 12.39
C GLN A 86 -16.11 -4.08 13.77
N ILE A 87 -16.85 -4.31 14.86
CA ILE A 87 -16.30 -4.24 16.22
C ILE A 87 -15.20 -5.31 16.41
N ILE A 88 -15.48 -6.55 16.01
CA ILE A 88 -14.51 -7.66 16.10
C ILE A 88 -13.29 -7.38 15.22
N TYR A 89 -13.51 -6.97 13.97
CA TYR A 89 -12.43 -6.63 13.05
C TYR A 89 -11.53 -5.51 13.60
N GLY A 90 -12.13 -4.46 14.16
CA GLY A 90 -11.40 -3.37 14.81
C GLY A 90 -10.54 -3.86 15.98
N SER A 91 -11.08 -4.75 16.83
CA SER A 91 -10.34 -5.32 17.96
C SER A 91 -9.15 -6.20 17.53
N ILE A 92 -9.31 -6.97 16.46
CA ILE A 92 -8.23 -7.80 15.91
C ILE A 92 -7.13 -6.90 15.31
N PHE A 93 -7.51 -5.87 14.56
CA PHE A 93 -6.57 -4.95 13.93
C PHE A 93 -5.72 -4.21 14.97
N ASP A 94 -6.32 -3.72 16.05
CA ASP A 94 -5.62 -3.02 17.14
C ASP A 94 -4.56 -3.89 17.84
N LYS A 95 -4.78 -5.22 17.90
CA LYS A 95 -3.80 -6.17 18.46
C LYS A 95 -2.67 -6.55 17.51
N LEU A 96 -2.83 -6.32 16.20
CA LEU A 96 -1.87 -6.72 15.16
C LEU A 96 -0.91 -5.60 14.77
N VAL A 97 -1.17 -4.36 15.21
CA VAL A 97 -0.35 -3.16 14.94
C VAL A 97 0.65 -2.90 16.05
#